data_AF-F5RNA3-F1
#
_entry.id   AF-F5RNA3-F1
#
_cell.length_a   1.000
_cell.length_b   1.000
_cell.length_c   1.000
_cell.angle_alpha   90.00
_cell.angle_beta   90.00
_cell.angle_gamma   90.00
#
_symmetry.space_group_name_H-M   'P 1'
#
loop_
_entity.id
_entity.type
_entity.pdbx_description
1 polymer ?
#
loop_
_entity_poly.entity_id
_entity_poly.type
_entity_poly.pdbx_seq_one_letter_code
_entity_poly.pdbx_strand_id
1 'polypeptide(L)'
;MLRMYLMQNRFGLSDEGIEDAIYDSYAMKRFLKIDFSIERTPDATTLLHFRHLPEKHDITRKMFDDVKERPDAAGLIMHGGTIVDATII
;
A
#
# COMPACT_ATOMS: atom_id res chain seq x y z
N MET A 1 -3.62 -2.37 8.45
CA MET A 1 -4.36 -2.01 7.23
C MET A 1 -3.62 -1.05 6.30
N LEU A 2 -3.28 0.19 6.70
CA LEU A 2 -2.62 1.14 5.78
C LEU A 2 -1.36 0.58 5.07
N ARG A 3 -0.50 -0.15 5.79
CA ARG A 3 0.69 -0.81 5.22
C ARG A 3 0.33 -1.85 4.14
N MET A 4 -0.70 -2.65 4.39
CA MET A 4 -1.21 -3.65 3.44
C MET A 4 -1.78 -2.96 2.19
N TYR A 5 -2.57 -1.90 2.37
CA TYR A 5 -3.10 -1.07 1.28
C TYR A 5 -1.97 -0.43 0.45
N LEU A 6 -0.95 0.15 1.09
CA LEU A 6 0.19 0.72 0.37
C LEU A 6 0.99 -0.33 -0.40
N MET A 7 1.17 -1.54 0.15
CA MET A 7 1.83 -2.63 -0.57
C MET A 7 1.01 -3.09 -1.78
N GLN A 8 -0.30 -3.27 -1.60
CA GLN A 8 -1.21 -3.64 -2.69
C GLN A 8 -1.07 -2.66 -3.86
N ASN A 9 -1.16 -1.36 -3.56
CA ASN A 9 -1.03 -0.27 -4.52
C ASN A 9 0.36 -0.23 -5.17
N ARG A 10 1.43 -0.43 -4.40
CA ARG A 10 2.81 -0.40 -4.89
C ARG A 10 3.14 -1.54 -5.85
N PHE A 11 2.58 -2.72 -5.62
CA PHE A 11 2.84 -3.92 -6.42
C PHE A 11 1.72 -4.22 -7.44
N GLY A 12 0.65 -3.43 -7.48
CA GLY A 12 -0.48 -3.64 -8.39
C GLY A 12 -1.21 -4.97 -8.14
N LEU A 13 -1.28 -5.42 -6.89
CA LEU A 13 -1.88 -6.70 -6.53
C LEU A 13 -3.39 -6.57 -6.32
N SER A 14 -4.14 -7.65 -6.59
CA SER A 14 -5.56 -7.74 -6.21
C SER A 14 -5.70 -7.86 -4.69
N ASP A 15 -6.94 -7.78 -4.18
CA ASP A 15 -7.24 -7.97 -2.74
C ASP A 15 -6.82 -9.37 -2.25
N GLU A 16 -7.07 -10.41 -3.05
CA GLU A 16 -6.61 -11.77 -2.77
C GLU A 16 -5.09 -11.90 -2.99
N GLY A 17 -4.55 -11.28 -4.04
CA GLY A 17 -3.13 -11.39 -4.38
C GLY A 17 -2.21 -10.76 -3.33
N ILE A 18 -2.64 -9.70 -2.63
CA ILE A 18 -1.86 -9.16 -1.51
C ILE A 18 -1.92 -10.07 -0.28
N GLU A 19 -3.07 -10.71 -0.02
CA GLU A 19 -3.21 -11.68 1.07
C GLU A 19 -2.26 -12.87 0.85
N ASP A 20 -2.27 -13.47 -0.33
CA ASP A 20 -1.37 -14.56 -0.72
C ASP A 20 0.10 -14.14 -0.65
N ALA A 21 0.44 -12.96 -1.19
CA ALA A 21 1.81 -12.46 -1.18
C ALA A 21 2.33 -12.22 0.23
N ILE A 22 1.46 -11.83 1.17
CA ILE A 22 1.82 -11.74 2.59
C ILE A 22 2.03 -13.13 3.17
N TYR A 23 1.22 -14.14 2.85
CA TYR A 23 1.45 -15.50 3.33
C TYR A 23 2.76 -16.10 2.81
N ASP A 24 3.12 -15.81 1.56
CA ASP A 24 4.28 -16.40 0.88
C ASP A 24 5.61 -15.68 1.16
N SER A 25 5.58 -14.36 1.40
CA SER A 25 6.80 -13.55 1.48
C SER A 25 7.09 -13.03 2.88
N TYR A 26 8.17 -13.53 3.50
CA TYR A 26 8.65 -13.02 4.79
C TYR A 26 8.99 -11.51 4.76
N ALA A 27 9.46 -11.00 3.62
CA ALA A 27 9.74 -9.57 3.47
C ALA A 27 8.46 -8.73 3.56
N MET A 28 7.36 -9.21 2.94
CA MET A 28 6.06 -8.56 3.04
C MET A 28 5.51 -8.65 4.46
N LYS A 29 5.59 -9.82 5.11
CA LYS A 29 5.22 -9.98 6.53
C LYS A 29 5.93 -8.98 7.43
N ARG A 30 7.26 -8.89 7.29
CA ARG A 30 8.10 -7.97 8.06
C ARG A 30 7.71 -6.51 7.81
N PHE A 31 7.35 -6.15 6.59
CA PHE A 31 6.89 -4.80 6.27
C PHE A 31 5.56 -4.46 6.96
N LEU A 32 4.61 -5.40 6.99
CA LEU A 32 3.33 -5.20 7.69
C LEU A 32 3.50 -5.11 9.21
N LYS A 33 4.65 -5.52 9.76
CA LYS A 33 4.92 -5.60 11.21
C LYS A 33 3.91 -6.49 11.95
N ILE A 34 3.40 -7.51 11.28
CA ILE A 34 2.53 -8.51 11.90
C ILE A 34 3.42 -9.59 12.50
N ASP A 35 3.23 -9.87 13.79
CA ASP A 35 3.81 -11.04 14.42
C ASP A 35 2.88 -12.24 14.24
N PHE A 36 3.19 -13.08 13.26
CA PHE A 36 2.42 -14.27 12.91
C PHE A 36 2.39 -15.36 13.99
N SER A 37 3.21 -15.24 15.05
CA SER A 37 3.11 -16.14 16.20
C SER A 37 1.93 -15.81 17.12
N ILE A 38 1.34 -14.62 16.97
CA ILE A 38 0.30 -14.07 17.84
C ILE A 38 -0.93 -13.58 17.03
N GLU A 39 -0.72 -13.09 15.80
CA GLU A 39 -1.73 -12.39 15.00
C GLU A 39 -1.95 -13.04 13.62
N ARG A 40 -3.22 -13.06 13.19
CA ARG A 40 -3.61 -13.53 11.86
C ARG A 40 -3.37 -12.45 10.80
N THR A 41 -2.99 -12.84 9.58
CA THR A 41 -2.98 -11.92 8.43
C THR A 41 -4.35 -11.26 8.29
N PRO A 42 -4.42 -9.94 8.09
CA PRO A 42 -5.66 -9.30 7.69
C PRO A 42 -6.14 -9.89 6.36
N ASP A 43 -7.41 -10.26 6.29
CA ASP A 43 -7.99 -10.84 5.08
C ASP A 43 -8.27 -9.79 3.99
N ALA A 44 -8.40 -10.26 2.76
CA ALA A 44 -8.76 -9.47 1.58
C ALA A 44 -10.04 -8.64 1.81
N THR A 45 -11.02 -9.18 2.53
CA THR A 45 -12.29 -8.49 2.80
C THR A 45 -12.15 -7.33 3.78
N THR A 46 -11.23 -7.43 4.72
CA THR A 46 -10.89 -6.41 5.69
C THR A 46 -10.16 -5.27 4.98
N LEU A 47 -9.33 -5.59 3.99
CA LEU A 47 -8.70 -4.60 3.13
C LEU A 47 -9.72 -3.85 2.27
N LEU A 48 -10.69 -4.57 1.70
CA LEU A 48 -11.79 -3.97 0.94
C LEU A 48 -12.59 -2.99 1.80
N HIS A 49 -13.02 -3.40 3.00
CA HIS A 49 -13.73 -2.50 3.92
C HIS A 49 -12.88 -1.31 4.35
N PHE A 50 -11.58 -1.53 4.58
CA PHE A 50 -10.66 -0.46 4.89
C PHE A 50 -10.57 0.55 3.75
N ARG A 51 -10.55 0.12 2.48
CA ARG A 51 -10.41 1.01 1.30
C ARG A 51 -11.54 2.06 1.22
N HIS A 52 -12.76 1.68 1.58
CA HIS A 52 -13.89 2.61 1.57
C HIS A 52 -13.77 3.72 2.62
N LEU A 53 -13.01 3.51 3.69
CA LEU A 53 -12.85 4.50 4.76
C LEU A 53 -12.05 5.74 4.31
N PRO A 54 -10.80 5.63 3.80
CA PRO A 54 -10.05 6.78 3.32
C PRO A 54 -10.56 7.32 1.97
N GLU A 55 -11.22 6.51 1.14
CA GLU A 55 -11.95 6.99 -0.06
C GLU A 55 -13.07 7.97 0.32
N LYS A 56 -13.92 7.58 1.28
CA LYS A 56 -15.03 8.42 1.74
C LYS A 56 -14.58 9.78 2.29
N HIS A 57 -13.36 9.85 2.82
CA HIS A 57 -12.81 11.05 3.44
C HIS A 57 -11.79 11.79 2.58
N ASP A 58 -11.58 11.36 1.32
CA ASP A 58 -10.57 11.91 0.40
C ASP A 58 -9.14 11.94 1.02
N ILE A 59 -8.89 11.02 1.96
CA ILE A 59 -7.62 10.90 2.68
C ILE A 59 -6.59 10.24 1.78
N THR A 60 -7.03 9.27 0.98
CA THR A 60 -6.20 8.56 0.01
C THR A 60 -5.50 9.56 -0.91
N ARG A 61 -6.26 10.45 -1.54
CA ARG A 61 -5.74 11.46 -2.46
C ARG A 61 -4.76 12.41 -1.79
N LYS A 62 -5.11 12.97 -0.63
CA LYS A 62 -4.24 13.86 0.14
C LYS A 62 -2.93 13.21 0.57
N MET A 63 -2.97 11.93 0.95
CA MET A 63 -1.74 11.18 1.29
C MET A 63 -0.86 10.97 0.06
N PHE A 64 -1.43 10.68 -1.10
CA PHE A 64 -0.66 10.52 -2.33
C PHE A 64 -0.05 11.85 -2.80
N ASP A 65 -0.82 12.93 -2.78
CA ASP A 65 -0.34 14.26 -3.12
C ASP A 65 0.82 14.67 -2.21
N ASP A 66 0.71 14.48 -0.88
CA ASP A 66 1.79 14.76 0.07
C ASP A 66 3.04 13.88 -0.17
N VAL A 67 2.86 12.59 -0.48
CA VAL A 67 3.99 11.69 -0.81
C VAL A 67 4.67 12.09 -2.11
N LYS A 68 3.93 12.63 -3.08
CA LYS A 68 4.45 13.11 -4.37
C LYS A 68 5.13 14.48 -4.26
N GLU A 69 4.57 15.39 -3.46
CA GLU A 69 5.09 16.75 -3.27
C GLU A 69 6.42 16.77 -2.49
N ARG A 70 6.63 15.84 -1.55
CA ARG A 70 7.84 15.79 -0.71
C ARG A 70 9.15 15.59 -1.52
N PRO A 71 9.25 14.65 -2.47
CA PRO A 71 10.39 14.54 -3.38
C PRO A 71 10.63 15.81 -4.20
N ASP A 72 9.57 16.40 -4.76
CA ASP A 72 9.64 17.62 -5.56
C ASP A 72 10.18 18.79 -4.73
N ALA A 73 9.68 18.96 -3.51
CA ALA A 73 10.16 19.96 -2.56
C ALA A 73 11.62 19.74 -2.11
N ALA A 74 12.08 18.49 -2.09
CA ALA A 74 13.46 18.14 -1.79
C ALA A 74 14.42 18.31 -2.98
N GLY A 75 13.93 18.75 -4.15
CA GLY A 75 14.71 18.88 -5.37
C GLY A 75 15.16 17.53 -5.95
N LEU A 76 14.52 16.43 -5.51
CA LEU A 76 14.79 15.09 -6.02
C LEU A 76 14.01 14.92 -7.32
N ILE A 77 14.70 15.09 -8.45
CA ILE A 77 14.12 14.80 -9.77
C ILE A 77 13.84 13.29 -9.80
N MET A 78 12.56 12.92 -9.75
CA MET A 78 12.13 11.56 -10.05
C MET A 78 12.37 11.32 -11.54
N HIS A 79 13.59 10.93 -11.90
CA HIS A 79 13.88 10.37 -13.21
C HIS A 79 13.07 9.09 -13.32
N GLY A 80 12.06 9.08 -14.20
CA GLY A 80 11.19 7.95 -14.48
C GLY A 80 11.96 6.76 -15.05
N GLY A 81 12.71 6.07 -14.19
CA GLY A 81 13.19 4.72 -14.39
C GLY A 81 12.20 3.80 -13.69
N THR A 82 11.50 2.99 -14.49
CA THR A 82 10.47 2.01 -14.15
C THR A 82 10.34 1.64 -12.67
N ILE A 83 9.67 2.49 -11.91
CA ILE A 83 8.88 2.09 -10.76
C ILE A 83 7.56 2.84 -10.92
N VAL A 84 6.74 2.29 -11.82
CA VAL A 84 5.30 2.52 -12.01
C VAL A 84 4.87 3.97 -11.83
N ASP A 85 4.58 4.64 -12.95
CA ASP A 85 3.74 5.82 -12.99
C ASP A 85 2.58 5.63 -12.01
N ALA A 86 2.56 6.42 -10.92
CA ALA A 86 1.57 6.27 -9.86
C ALA A 86 0.24 6.88 -10.29
N THR A 87 -0.31 6.37 -11.39
CA THR A 87 -1.72 6.49 -11.70
C THR A 87 -2.39 5.25 -11.13
N ILE A 88 -2.82 5.34 -9.88
CA ILE A 88 -3.67 4.33 -9.24
C ILE A 88 -5.10 4.76 -9.55
N ILE A 89 -5.78 3.96 -10.39
CA ILE A 89 -7.20 4.12 -10.74
C ILE A 89 -8.05 3.66 -9.56
#